data_AF-V4J0Q2-F1
#
_entry.id   AF-V4J0Q2-F1
#
_cell.length_a   1.000
_cell.length_b   1.000
_cell.length_c   1.000
_cell.angle_alpha   90.00
_cell.angle_beta   90.00
_cell.angle_gamma   90.00
#
_symmetry.space_group_name_H-M   'P 1'
#
loop_
_entity.id
_entity.type
_entity.pdbx_description
1 polymer ?
#
loop_
_entity_poly.entity_id
_entity_poly.type
_entity_poly.pdbx_seq_one_letter_code
_entity_poly.pdbx_strand_id
1 'polypeptide(L)'
;MGSDDGHVVREAASDDELAVRRLLDGALLERPEDLPARIGAGDVLVSVNPSEREAEGTVTGALVLDGSRVAAVAVRRRRRGRGVGSALVRAAAARVDDHLTAEFRADVRPFYESLGFEIRRTDDDRLRGRLG
;
A
#
# COMPACT_ATOMS: atom_id res chain seq x y z
N MET A 1 -24.75 -2.56 -6.94
CA MET A 1 -24.37 -3.65 -6.03
C MET A 1 -22.98 -4.11 -6.43
N GLY A 2 -21.96 -3.35 -6.00
CA GLY A 2 -20.57 -3.65 -6.35
C GLY A 2 -20.15 -4.86 -5.52
N SER A 3 -19.77 -5.94 -6.19
CA SER A 3 -19.12 -7.07 -5.55
C SER A 3 -17.97 -6.53 -4.72
N ASP A 4 -18.10 -6.63 -3.40
CA ASP A 4 -16.98 -6.41 -2.49
C ASP A 4 -15.91 -7.38 -2.96
N ASP A 5 -14.81 -6.86 -3.49
CA ASP A 5 -13.84 -7.56 -4.34
C ASP A 5 -12.96 -8.51 -3.49
N GLY A 6 -13.59 -9.27 -2.58
CA GLY A 6 -13.07 -10.35 -1.77
C GLY A 6 -11.85 -10.02 -0.91
N HIS A 7 -11.39 -8.78 -0.84
CA HIS A 7 -10.11 -8.46 -0.22
C HIS A 7 -10.28 -7.87 1.17
N VAL A 8 -9.52 -8.41 2.12
CA VAL A 8 -9.47 -7.95 3.51
C VAL A 8 -8.12 -7.29 3.75
N VAL A 9 -8.12 -6.09 4.34
CA VAL A 9 -6.88 -5.42 4.77
C VAL A 9 -6.62 -5.74 6.23
N ARG A 10 -5.40 -6.17 6.54
CA ARG A 10 -4.93 -6.44 7.91
C ARG A 10 -3.46 -6.04 8.06
N GLU A 11 -2.98 -5.97 9.29
CA GLU A 11 -1.54 -5.92 9.56
C GLU A 11 -0.86 -7.18 9.03
N ALA A 12 0.35 -7.01 8.51
CA ALA A 12 1.21 -8.09 8.10
C ALA A 12 1.66 -8.90 9.32
N ALA A 13 1.70 -10.21 9.17
CA ALA A 13 2.37 -11.11 10.10
C ALA A 13 3.76 -11.46 9.55
N SER A 14 4.63 -12.03 10.39
CA SER A 14 5.99 -12.45 9.98
C SER A 14 5.97 -13.39 8.77
N ASP A 15 4.96 -14.26 8.66
CA ASP A 15 4.81 -15.19 7.54
C ASP A 15 4.49 -14.49 6.20
N ASP A 16 4.01 -13.23 6.22
CA ASP A 16 3.74 -12.44 5.02
C ASP A 16 5.02 -11.80 4.44
N GLU A 17 6.13 -11.80 5.18
CA GLU A 17 7.34 -11.05 4.83
C GLU A 17 7.84 -11.37 3.41
N LEU A 18 7.94 -12.67 3.07
CA LEU A 18 8.40 -13.10 1.75
C LEU A 18 7.45 -12.63 0.63
N ALA A 19 6.14 -12.63 0.88
CA ALA A 19 5.15 -12.19 -0.09
C ALA A 19 5.22 -10.66 -0.30
N VAL A 20 5.37 -9.91 0.79
CA VAL A 20 5.56 -8.44 0.75
C VAL A 20 6.83 -8.10 -0.02
N ARG A 21 7.96 -8.74 0.28
CA ARG A 21 9.24 -8.52 -0.44
C ARG A 21 9.09 -8.71 -1.94
N ARG A 22 8.57 -9.86 -2.37
CA ARG A 22 8.34 -10.17 -3.80
C ARG A 22 7.45 -9.14 -4.49
N LEU A 23 6.48 -8.61 -3.76
CA LEU A 23 5.51 -7.66 -4.29
C LEU A 23 6.11 -6.25 -4.43
N LEU A 24 6.97 -5.82 -3.49
CA LEU A 24 7.76 -4.59 -3.59
C LEU A 24 8.78 -4.69 -4.74
N ASP A 25 9.51 -5.80 -4.82
CA ASP A 25 10.51 -6.05 -5.88
C ASP A 25 9.85 -6.03 -7.27
N GLY A 26 8.69 -6.71 -7.40
CA GLY A 26 7.91 -6.72 -8.65
C GLY A 26 7.29 -5.38 -9.03
N ALA A 27 7.18 -4.44 -8.09
CA ALA A 27 6.75 -3.07 -8.34
C ALA A 27 7.91 -2.11 -8.64
N LEU A 28 9.16 -2.61 -8.63
CA LEU A 28 10.38 -1.81 -8.77
C LEU A 28 10.46 -0.67 -7.73
N LEU A 29 10.01 -0.95 -6.51
CA LEU A 29 10.10 -0.02 -5.39
C LEU A 29 11.37 -0.30 -4.58
N GLU A 30 11.93 0.76 -4.00
CA GLU A 30 12.94 0.63 -2.97
C GLU A 30 12.33 -0.07 -1.75
N ARG A 31 13.01 -1.11 -1.30
CA ARG A 31 12.57 -1.91 -0.15
C ARG A 31 13.21 -1.32 1.12
N PRO A 32 12.41 -1.11 2.18
CA PRO A 32 12.97 -0.79 3.50
C PRO A 32 13.91 -1.90 3.96
N GLU A 33 15.12 -1.55 4.38
CA GLU A 33 16.11 -2.52 4.89
C GLU A 33 15.62 -3.22 6.17
N ASP A 34 14.76 -2.54 6.92
CA ASP A 34 14.19 -2.90 8.22
C ASP A 34 12.79 -3.52 8.13
N LEU A 35 12.39 -4.07 6.98
CA LEU A 35 11.05 -4.62 6.76
C LEU A 35 10.56 -5.59 7.88
N PRO A 36 11.38 -6.53 8.41
CA PRO A 36 10.94 -7.38 9.53
C PRO A 36 10.59 -6.60 10.79
N ALA A 37 11.35 -5.55 11.11
CA ALA A 37 11.09 -4.70 12.26
C ALA A 37 9.79 -3.90 12.08
N ARG A 38 9.53 -3.39 10.87
CA ARG A 38 8.28 -2.70 10.53
C ARG A 38 7.06 -3.61 10.61
N ILE A 39 7.19 -4.87 10.19
CA ILE A 39 6.14 -5.88 10.37
C ILE A 39 5.86 -6.07 11.87
N GLY A 40 6.93 -6.23 12.68
CA GLY A 40 6.80 -6.37 14.14
C GLY A 40 6.19 -5.15 14.84
N ALA A 41 6.35 -3.94 14.27
CA ALA A 41 5.77 -2.70 14.76
C ALA A 41 4.32 -2.46 14.31
N GLY A 42 3.79 -3.26 13.38
CA GLY A 42 2.46 -3.04 12.79
C GLY A 42 2.42 -1.99 11.68
N ASP A 43 3.57 -1.54 11.19
CA ASP A 43 3.71 -0.52 10.15
C ASP A 43 3.53 -1.07 8.72
N VAL A 44 3.15 -2.34 8.58
CA VAL A 44 2.93 -2.97 7.28
C VAL A 44 1.51 -3.49 7.20
N LEU A 45 0.75 -3.02 6.22
CA LEU A 45 -0.58 -3.50 5.90
C LEU A 45 -0.53 -4.38 4.66
N VAL A 46 -1.24 -5.50 4.70
CA VAL A 46 -1.42 -6.41 3.57
C VAL A 46 -2.89 -6.50 3.21
N SER A 47 -3.14 -6.59 1.91
CA SER A 47 -4.45 -6.95 1.39
C SER A 47 -4.45 -8.41 0.99
N VAL A 48 -5.33 -9.19 1.58
CA VAL A 48 -5.46 -10.63 1.33
C VAL A 48 -6.77 -10.97 0.64
N ASN A 49 -6.75 -11.92 -0.28
CA ASN A 49 -7.98 -12.46 -0.87
C ASN A 49 -8.16 -13.93 -0.46
N PRO A 50 -9.15 -14.28 0.40
CA PRO A 50 -9.34 -15.62 0.92
C PRO A 50 -9.98 -16.57 -0.10
N SER A 51 -10.55 -16.04 -1.19
CA SER A 51 -11.07 -16.86 -2.29
C SER A 51 -9.97 -17.39 -3.21
N GLU A 52 -8.74 -16.88 -3.08
CA GLU A 52 -7.58 -17.34 -3.83
C GLU A 52 -6.86 -18.44 -3.04
N ARG A 53 -7.35 -19.67 -3.22
CA ARG A 53 -6.60 -20.86 -2.79
C ARG A 53 -5.46 -21.11 -3.78
N GLU A 54 -4.24 -20.98 -3.27
CA GLU A 54 -3.08 -21.84 -3.62
C GLU A 54 -2.13 -21.48 -4.78
N ALA A 55 -2.38 -20.54 -5.68
CA ALA A 55 -1.40 -20.39 -6.79
C ALA A 55 -0.17 -19.52 -6.46
N GLU A 56 -0.29 -18.43 -5.70
CA GLU A 56 0.83 -17.46 -5.61
C GLU A 56 0.88 -16.59 -4.33
N GLY A 57 0.16 -16.99 -3.29
CA GLY A 57 0.14 -16.31 -1.98
C GLY A 57 -1.10 -15.44 -1.80
N THR A 58 -1.69 -15.51 -0.61
CA THR A 58 -2.92 -14.81 -0.23
C THR A 58 -2.78 -13.29 -0.33
N VAL A 59 -1.55 -12.75 -0.24
CA VAL A 59 -1.25 -11.32 -0.28
C VAL A 59 -1.27 -10.79 -1.72
N THR A 60 -2.23 -9.92 -1.99
CA THR A 60 -2.49 -9.30 -3.29
C THR A 60 -1.97 -7.87 -3.41
N GLY A 61 -1.69 -7.23 -2.27
CA GLY A 61 -1.10 -5.90 -2.16
C GLY A 61 -0.49 -5.67 -0.79
N ALA A 62 0.44 -4.72 -0.70
CA ALA A 62 1.11 -4.33 0.54
C ALA A 62 1.31 -2.82 0.58
N LEU A 63 1.24 -2.25 1.78
CA LEU A 63 1.54 -0.85 2.09
C LEU A 63 2.46 -0.82 3.31
N VAL A 64 3.53 -0.04 3.23
CA VAL A 64 4.49 0.18 4.31
C VAL A 64 4.39 1.63 4.77
N LEU A 65 4.25 1.81 6.08
CA LEU A 65 4.28 3.08 6.77
C LEU A 65 5.68 3.39 7.32
N ASP A 66 5.95 4.68 7.43
CA ASP A 66 7.04 5.30 8.18
C ASP A 66 6.41 6.43 9.00
N GLY A 67 5.96 6.10 10.21
CA GLY A 67 5.05 6.94 10.96
C GLY A 67 3.78 7.26 10.16
N SER A 68 3.57 8.53 9.82
CA SER A 68 2.41 8.99 9.05
C SER A 68 2.66 9.12 7.53
N ARG A 69 3.78 8.58 7.04
CA ARG A 69 4.15 8.57 5.63
C ARG A 69 3.99 7.18 5.03
N VAL A 70 3.37 7.08 3.86
CA VAL A 70 3.45 5.89 3.01
C VAL A 70 4.84 5.82 2.40
N ALA A 71 5.66 4.91 2.92
CA ALA A 71 7.00 4.64 2.41
C ALA A 71 6.96 3.85 1.10
N ALA A 72 6.05 2.87 1.03
CA ALA A 72 5.83 2.08 -0.18
C ALA A 72 4.38 1.61 -0.27
N VAL A 73 3.85 1.54 -1.49
CA VAL A 73 2.59 0.85 -1.78
C VAL A 73 2.73 0.07 -3.07
N ALA A 74 2.43 -1.21 -3.02
CA ALA A 74 2.50 -2.09 -4.16
C ALA A 74 1.24 -2.95 -4.25
N VAL A 75 0.84 -3.23 -5.49
CA VAL A 75 -0.29 -4.11 -5.82
C VAL A 75 0.12 -4.93 -7.04
N ARG A 76 -0.21 -6.22 -7.05
CA ARG A 76 0.09 -7.08 -8.21
C ARG A 76 -0.51 -6.48 -9.49
N ARG A 77 0.33 -6.37 -10.54
CA ARG A 77 -0.01 -5.69 -11.80
C ARG A 77 -1.28 -6.23 -12.48
N ARG A 78 -1.53 -7.54 -12.41
CA ARG A 78 -2.74 -8.20 -12.95
C ARG A 78 -4.04 -7.84 -12.18
N ARG A 79 -3.94 -7.07 -11.09
CA ARG A 79 -5.03 -6.71 -10.17
C ARG A 79 -5.18 -5.20 -9.95
N ARG A 80 -4.47 -4.37 -10.73
CA ARG A 80 -4.73 -2.92 -10.74
C ARG A 80 -6.18 -2.66 -11.19
N GLY A 81 -6.85 -1.68 -10.60
CA GLY A 81 -8.23 -1.34 -10.93
C GLY A 81 -9.33 -2.10 -10.17
N ARG A 82 -8.98 -2.83 -9.10
CA ARG A 82 -9.92 -3.58 -8.23
C ARG A 82 -10.02 -3.06 -6.80
N GLY A 83 -9.70 -1.78 -6.58
CA GLY A 83 -9.80 -1.15 -5.26
C GLY A 83 -8.75 -1.54 -4.21
N VAL A 84 -7.91 -2.57 -4.43
CA VAL A 84 -6.90 -3.04 -3.46
C VAL A 84 -5.99 -1.91 -2.93
N GLY A 85 -5.42 -1.10 -3.83
CA GLY A 85 -4.57 0.03 -3.42
C GLY A 85 -5.34 1.08 -2.63
N SER A 86 -6.58 1.36 -3.03
CA SER A 86 -7.46 2.30 -2.33
C SER A 86 -7.81 1.80 -0.93
N ALA A 87 -8.08 0.51 -0.77
CA ALA A 87 -8.37 -0.11 0.51
C ALA A 87 -7.17 -0.02 1.46
N LEU A 88 -5.96 -0.32 0.96
CA LEU A 88 -4.72 -0.19 1.73
C LEU A 88 -4.50 1.25 2.22
N VAL A 89 -4.60 2.24 1.33
CA VAL A 89 -4.38 3.64 1.69
C VAL A 89 -5.45 4.15 2.66
N ARG A 90 -6.72 3.78 2.48
CA ARG A 90 -7.79 4.14 3.42
C ARG A 90 -7.57 3.52 4.80
N ALA A 91 -7.16 2.25 4.85
CA ALA A 91 -6.83 1.57 6.11
C ALA A 91 -5.63 2.18 6.82
N ALA A 92 -4.64 2.66 6.07
CA ALA A 92 -3.51 3.41 6.60
C ALA A 92 -3.94 4.78 7.14
N ALA A 93 -4.79 5.50 6.40
CA ALA A 93 -5.30 6.81 6.81
C ALA A 93 -6.13 6.72 8.10
N ALA A 94 -6.92 5.66 8.26
CA ALA A 94 -7.69 5.42 9.49
C ALA A 94 -6.83 5.05 10.71
N ARG A 95 -5.54 4.73 10.52
CA ARG A 95 -4.60 4.39 11.61
C ARG A 95 -3.79 5.58 12.12
N VAL A 96 -3.65 6.64 11.32
CA VAL A 96 -2.83 7.80 11.68
C VAL A 96 -3.73 8.91 12.22
N ASP A 97 -3.36 9.51 13.34
CA ASP A 97 -4.24 10.45 14.05
C ASP A 97 -4.35 11.85 13.41
N ASP A 98 -3.37 12.24 12.59
CA ASP A 98 -3.27 13.60 12.04
C ASP A 98 -3.45 13.62 10.52
N HIS A 99 -2.47 13.12 9.77
CA HIS A 99 -2.52 13.14 8.31
C HIS A 99 -1.64 12.06 7.70
N LEU A 100 -2.07 11.48 6.60
CA LEU A 100 -1.29 10.53 5.81
C LEU A 100 -0.59 11.26 4.67
N THR A 101 0.73 11.09 4.54
CA THR A 101 1.49 11.62 3.39
C THR A 101 2.00 10.52 2.48
N ALA A 102 2.22 10.84 1.21
CA ALA A 102 2.86 9.92 0.25
C ALA A 102 3.70 10.71 -0.75
N GLU A 103 4.83 10.16 -1.18
CA GLU A 103 5.64 10.69 -2.28
C GLU A 103 5.63 9.71 -3.44
N PHE A 104 5.34 10.20 -4.64
CA PHE A 104 5.09 9.36 -5.79
C PHE A 104 5.38 10.05 -7.12
N ARG A 105 5.49 9.25 -8.19
CA ARG A 105 5.71 9.75 -9.56
C ARG A 105 4.42 10.31 -10.16
N ALA A 106 4.55 11.19 -11.15
CA ALA A 106 3.40 11.86 -11.76
C ALA A 106 2.36 10.91 -12.41
N ASP A 107 2.78 9.71 -12.83
CA ASP A 107 1.92 8.70 -13.44
C ASP A 107 0.87 8.10 -12.48
N VAL A 108 1.15 8.10 -11.17
CA VAL A 108 0.20 7.62 -10.16
C VAL A 108 -0.60 8.74 -9.49
N ARG A 109 -0.47 9.99 -9.96
CA ARG A 109 -1.24 11.14 -9.48
C ARG A 109 -2.76 10.90 -9.44
N PRO A 110 -3.41 10.38 -10.51
CA PRO A 110 -4.87 10.20 -10.50
C PRO A 110 -5.36 9.24 -9.41
N PHE A 111 -4.52 8.28 -9.01
CA PHE A 111 -4.84 7.35 -7.93
C PHE A 111 -4.96 8.08 -6.59
N TYR A 112 -3.97 8.89 -6.21
CA TYR A 112 -4.00 9.66 -4.96
C TYR A 112 -5.08 10.77 -4.97
N GLU A 113 -5.29 11.42 -6.12
CA GLU A 113 -6.39 12.39 -6.32
C GLU A 113 -7.75 11.74 -6.07
N SER A 114 -7.99 10.53 -6.58
CA SER A 114 -9.25 9.81 -6.37
C SER A 114 -9.53 9.46 -4.90
N LEU A 115 -8.49 9.47 -4.06
CA LEU A 115 -8.57 9.21 -2.62
C LEU A 115 -8.75 10.49 -1.80
N GLY A 116 -8.71 11.67 -2.44
CA GLY A 116 -8.85 12.96 -1.78
C GLY A 116 -7.54 13.57 -1.30
N PHE A 117 -6.38 13.07 -1.76
CA PHE A 117 -5.10 13.68 -1.40
C PHE A 117 -4.96 15.05 -2.05
N GLU A 118 -4.51 16.03 -1.26
CA GLU A 118 -3.98 17.29 -1.76
C GLU A 118 -2.58 17.06 -2.32
N ILE A 119 -2.37 17.32 -3.61
CA ILE A 119 -1.11 17.03 -4.31
C ILE A 119 -0.32 18.31 -4.60
N ARG A 120 0.97 18.31 -4.23
CA ARG A 120 1.93 19.37 -4.52
C ARG A 120 3.15 18.79 -5.24
N ARG A 121 3.80 19.60 -6.09
CA ARG A 121 5.09 19.24 -6.69
C ARG A 121 6.22 19.42 -5.67
N THR A 122 7.20 18.54 -5.69
CA THR A 122 8.47 18.70 -4.96
C THR A 122 9.58 19.10 -5.93
N ASP A 123 10.74 19.49 -5.40
CA ASP A 123 11.88 19.93 -6.20
C ASP A 123 12.52 18.79 -7.04
N ASP A 124 12.27 17.52 -6.66
CA ASP A 124 12.90 16.33 -7.24
C ASP A 124 12.04 15.60 -8.30
N ASP A 125 11.24 16.32 -9.09
CA ASP A 125 10.28 15.76 -10.09
C ASP A 125 9.25 14.76 -9.50
N ARG A 126 9.15 14.67 -8.17
CA ARG A 126 8.14 13.88 -7.47
C ARG A 126 6.95 14.73 -7.08
N LEU A 127 5.84 14.05 -6.84
CA LEU A 127 4.64 14.63 -6.27
C LEU A 127 4.53 14.19 -4.82
N ARG A 128 4.10 15.11 -3.95
CA ARG A 128 3.75 14.83 -2.57
C ARG A 128 2.26 15.00 -2.38
N GLY A 129 1.61 13.95 -1.92
CA GLY A 129 0.21 13.97 -1.50
C GLY A 129 0.09 14.08 0.03
N ARG A 130 -0.94 14.77 0.50
CA ARG A 130 -1.39 14.76 1.91
C ARG A 130 -2.89 14.49 1.98
N LEU A 131 -3.31 13.59 2.87
CA LEU A 131 -4.70 13.31 3.22
C LEU A 131 -4.86 13.56 4.72
N GLY A 132 -5.89 14.31 5.12
CA GLY A 132 -6.23 14.58 6.51
C GLY A 132 -7.73 14.70 6.70
#